data_AF-D3SNG7-F1
#
_entry.id   AF-D3SNG7-F1
#
_cell.length_a   1.000
_cell.length_b   1.000
_cell.length_c   1.000
_cell.angle_alpha   90.00
_cell.angle_beta   90.00
_cell.angle_gamma   90.00
#
_symmetry.space_group_name_H-M   'P 1'
#
loop_
_entity.id
_entity.type
_entity.pdbx_description
1 polymer ?
#
loop_
_entity_poly.entity_id
_entity_poly.type
_entity_poly.pdbx_seq_one_letter_code
_entity_poly.pdbx_strand_id
1 'polypeptide(L)'
;MRTVDVSVKPQTLRQATACGRIKLKEETIKAIREGRVPKGDVLAACQLAGVMAVKRTSDLLPFCHPLMVDHVEVSAELKESFLEVRATVRGVGRTGYEMEALTAVCVALLTVYDMCKGIDDSMVIEEVKLTEKTGGRSQWGTTLKGKRVFVDTETSLRKLIEDHLLRLKAHILADSQEKADILITTREIKLDEEFFGLEQVVNATLFSFHPTRLRHGVRLGRWRGLFCVVLEKDELIVDLFFTSFGELMAGWLS
;
A
#
# COMPACT_ATOMS: atom_id res chain seq x y z
N MET A 1 15.71 -16.91 -9.22
CA MET A 1 15.47 -15.54 -8.70
C MET A 1 14.31 -14.94 -9.48
N ARG A 2 13.29 -14.39 -8.82
CA ARG A 2 12.12 -13.79 -9.51
C ARG A 2 11.48 -12.68 -8.69
N THR A 3 10.98 -11.66 -9.38
CA THR A 3 10.10 -10.64 -8.80
C THR A 3 8.75 -11.25 -8.43
N VAL A 4 8.13 -10.79 -7.34
CA VAL A 4 6.80 -11.25 -6.90
C VAL A 4 5.73 -10.66 -7.83
N ASP A 5 4.81 -11.49 -8.33
CA ASP A 5 3.67 -10.98 -9.08
C ASP A 5 2.69 -10.25 -8.13
N VAL A 6 2.47 -8.97 -8.41
CA VAL A 6 1.55 -8.10 -7.68
C VAL A 6 0.39 -7.64 -8.55
N SER A 7 0.23 -8.17 -9.76
CA SER A 7 -0.77 -7.75 -10.75
C SER A 7 -2.18 -7.73 -10.17
N VAL A 8 -2.56 -8.79 -9.46
CA VAL A 8 -3.87 -9.00 -8.82
C VAL A 8 -4.07 -8.24 -7.51
N LYS A 9 -3.06 -7.50 -7.03
CA LYS A 9 -3.20 -6.72 -5.79
C LYS A 9 -3.83 -5.35 -6.13
N PRO A 10 -4.81 -4.89 -5.34
CA PRO A 10 -5.37 -3.56 -5.53
C PRO A 10 -4.31 -2.48 -5.24
N GLN A 11 -4.40 -1.37 -5.95
CA GLN A 11 -3.66 -0.16 -5.62
C GLN A 11 -4.26 0.46 -4.35
N THR A 12 -3.40 0.86 -3.42
CA THR A 12 -3.79 1.51 -2.17
C THR A 12 -2.80 2.64 -1.87
N LEU A 13 -3.23 3.64 -1.10
CA LEU A 13 -2.31 4.61 -0.52
C LEU A 13 -1.35 3.88 0.42
N ARG A 14 -0.05 4.09 0.22
CA ARG A 14 1.01 3.45 0.98
C ARG A 14 2.05 4.47 1.40
N GLN A 15 2.66 4.22 2.55
CA GLN A 15 3.75 5.02 3.09
C GLN A 15 4.80 4.12 3.71
N ALA A 16 6.05 4.54 3.65
CA ALA A 16 7.12 3.98 4.43
C ALA A 16 8.02 5.10 4.98
N THR A 17 8.46 4.94 6.22
CA THR A 17 9.39 5.86 6.87
C THR A 17 10.60 5.08 7.35
N ALA A 18 11.80 5.46 6.92
CA ALA A 18 13.07 4.90 7.38
C ALA A 18 13.93 5.96 8.05
N CYS A 19 14.86 5.54 8.90
CA CYS A 19 15.89 6.40 9.46
C CYS A 19 17.25 5.69 9.48
N GLY A 20 18.30 6.46 9.68
CA GLY A 20 19.67 5.97 9.88
C GLY A 20 20.58 7.13 10.27
N ARG A 21 21.79 6.83 10.73
CA ARG A 21 22.74 7.88 11.14
C ARG A 21 24.17 7.56 10.73
N ILE A 22 25.01 8.58 10.70
CA ILE A 22 26.44 8.47 10.47
C ILE A 22 27.20 9.14 11.61
N LYS A 23 28.08 8.39 12.28
CA LYS A 23 28.97 8.92 13.34
C LYS A 23 30.04 9.80 12.73
N LEU A 24 30.31 10.93 13.38
CA LEU A 24 31.23 11.96 12.91
C LEU A 24 32.16 12.38 14.07
N LYS A 25 33.42 12.68 13.77
CA LYS A 25 34.33 13.37 14.69
C LYS A 25 33.84 14.78 15.00
N GLU A 26 34.24 15.30 16.16
CA GLU A 26 33.91 16.67 16.59
C GLU A 26 34.35 17.73 15.58
N GLU A 27 35.54 17.56 14.98
CA GLU A 27 36.06 18.45 13.94
C GLU A 27 35.16 18.51 12.70
N THR A 28 34.61 17.36 12.29
CA THR A 28 33.66 17.24 11.17
C THR A 28 32.33 17.90 11.50
N ILE A 29 31.80 17.66 12.70
CA ILE A 29 30.57 18.32 13.19
C ILE A 29 30.75 19.84 13.15
N LYS A 30 31.89 20.34 13.64
CA LYS A 30 32.22 21.77 13.62
C LYS A 30 32.31 22.31 12.19
N ALA A 31 32.98 21.58 11.28
CA ALA A 31 33.10 21.98 9.88
C ALA A 31 31.74 22.04 9.18
N ILE A 32 30.84 21.07 9.42
CA ILE A 32 29.48 21.09 8.87
C ILE A 32 28.69 22.28 9.43
N ARG A 33 28.69 22.48 10.75
CA ARG A 33 27.95 23.56 11.42
C ARG A 33 28.38 24.96 10.96
N GLU A 34 29.67 25.13 10.71
CA GLU A 34 30.26 26.40 10.26
C GLU A 34 30.29 26.56 8.73
N GLY A 35 29.77 25.59 7.96
CA GLY A 35 29.76 25.64 6.51
C GLY A 35 31.15 25.61 5.86
N ARG A 36 32.13 25.00 6.54
CA ARG A 36 33.55 24.94 6.10
C ARG A 36 33.91 23.64 5.37
N VAL A 37 32.94 22.80 5.06
CA VAL A 37 33.16 21.60 4.23
C VAL A 37 33.46 22.05 2.79
N PRO A 38 34.62 21.68 2.18
CA PRO A 38 35.03 22.21 0.87
C PRO A 38 34.04 21.93 -0.27
N LYS A 39 33.28 20.85 -0.16
CA LYS A 39 32.29 20.44 -1.17
C LYS A 39 30.94 21.17 -1.07
N GLY A 40 30.75 22.03 -0.05
CA GLY A 40 29.54 22.81 0.14
C GLY A 40 28.63 22.29 1.27
N ASP A 41 27.35 22.64 1.18
CA ASP A 41 26.33 22.31 2.20
C ASP A 41 26.02 20.82 2.24
N VAL A 42 26.45 20.17 3.32
CA VAL A 42 26.29 18.72 3.53
C VAL A 42 24.84 18.32 3.75
N LEU A 43 24.05 19.13 4.47
CA LEU A 43 22.66 18.81 4.79
C LEU A 43 21.79 18.93 3.54
N ALA A 44 21.95 20.02 2.78
CA ALA A 44 21.22 20.20 1.53
C ALA A 44 21.56 19.12 0.50
N ALA A 45 22.85 18.80 0.35
CA ALA A 45 23.30 17.79 -0.61
C ALA A 45 22.80 16.38 -0.25
N CYS A 46 22.86 15.98 1.02
CA CYS A 46 22.42 14.64 1.41
C CYS A 46 20.90 14.47 1.33
N GLN A 47 20.12 15.52 1.64
CA GLN A 47 18.67 15.52 1.45
C GLN A 47 18.29 15.38 -0.02
N LEU A 48 18.92 16.16 -0.91
CA LEU A 48 18.69 16.07 -2.35
C LEU A 48 19.07 14.69 -2.90
N ALA A 49 20.21 14.15 -2.49
CA ALA A 49 20.65 12.81 -2.89
C ALA A 49 19.65 11.73 -2.45
N GLY A 50 19.11 11.83 -1.24
CA GLY A 50 18.04 10.96 -0.75
C GLY A 50 16.79 11.02 -1.63
N VAL A 51 16.33 12.23 -1.99
CA VAL A 51 15.17 12.42 -2.88
C VAL A 51 15.41 11.83 -4.28
N MET A 52 16.62 11.99 -4.83
CA MET A 52 16.99 11.41 -6.11
C MET A 52 17.05 9.88 -6.06
N ALA A 53 17.54 9.32 -4.96
CA ALA A 53 17.69 7.89 -4.77
C ALA A 53 16.35 7.13 -4.76
N VAL A 54 15.32 7.72 -4.15
CA VAL A 54 13.95 7.17 -4.16
C VAL A 54 13.48 6.89 -5.60
N LYS A 55 13.74 7.81 -6.53
CA LYS A 55 13.29 7.69 -7.93
C LYS A 55 14.05 6.65 -8.74
N ARG A 56 15.12 6.08 -8.17
CA ARG A 56 16.01 5.10 -8.82
C ARG A 56 16.10 3.78 -8.06
N THR A 57 15.25 3.57 -7.05
CA THR A 57 15.31 2.38 -6.20
C THR A 57 15.19 1.08 -7.01
N SER A 58 14.28 1.02 -7.99
CA SER A 58 14.12 -0.15 -8.86
C SER A 58 15.30 -0.38 -9.81
N ASP A 59 16.08 0.66 -10.12
CA ASP A 59 17.29 0.52 -10.94
C ASP A 59 18.45 -0.11 -10.14
N LEU A 60 18.43 0.08 -8.82
CA LEU A 60 19.46 -0.40 -7.90
C LEU A 60 19.16 -1.79 -7.32
N LEU A 61 17.88 -2.10 -7.10
CA LEU A 61 17.44 -3.32 -6.41
C LEU A 61 16.71 -4.28 -7.37
N PRO A 62 17.33 -5.43 -7.74
CA PRO A 62 16.89 -6.26 -8.87
C PRO A 62 15.46 -6.80 -8.82
N PHE A 63 14.84 -6.91 -7.64
CA PHE A 63 13.49 -7.46 -7.46
C PHE A 63 12.48 -6.43 -6.98
N CYS A 64 12.87 -5.15 -6.90
CA CYS A 64 11.92 -4.07 -6.63
C CYS A 64 11.08 -3.80 -7.88
N HIS A 65 9.79 -3.57 -7.68
CA HIS A 65 8.91 -3.08 -8.73
C HIS A 65 9.21 -1.61 -9.00
N PRO A 66 9.13 -1.14 -10.25
CA PRO A 66 9.07 0.29 -10.52
C PRO A 66 7.76 0.84 -9.93
N LEU A 67 7.86 1.88 -9.09
CA LEU A 67 6.72 2.50 -8.42
C LEU A 67 6.63 3.99 -8.77
N MET A 68 5.39 4.46 -8.96
CA MET A 68 5.10 5.89 -9.09
C MET A 68 5.13 6.54 -7.71
N VAL A 69 6.10 7.42 -7.48
CA VAL A 69 6.26 8.09 -6.20
C VAL A 69 5.52 9.42 -6.22
N ASP A 70 4.54 9.57 -5.34
CA ASP A 70 3.71 10.78 -5.26
C ASP A 70 4.32 11.82 -4.30
N HIS A 71 5.00 11.37 -3.24
CA HIS A 71 5.62 12.25 -2.26
C HIS A 71 6.89 11.65 -1.66
N VAL A 72 7.91 12.50 -1.50
CA VAL A 72 9.17 12.18 -0.82
C VAL A 72 9.52 13.33 0.12
N GLU A 73 9.78 12.99 1.36
CA GLU A 73 10.32 13.89 2.37
C GLU A 73 11.62 13.30 2.90
N VAL A 74 12.71 14.06 2.85
CA VAL A 74 14.00 13.66 3.44
C VAL A 74 14.45 14.80 4.35
N SER A 75 14.65 14.47 5.63
CA SER A 75 15.17 15.40 6.63
C SER A 75 16.52 14.90 7.14
N ALA A 76 17.42 15.83 7.41
CA ALA A 76 18.72 15.54 7.99
C ALA A 76 18.96 16.48 9.17
N GLU A 77 19.46 15.95 10.28
CA GLU A 77 19.71 16.71 11.49
C GLU A 77 21.12 16.40 12.02
N LEU A 78 21.90 17.46 12.25
CA LEU A 78 23.23 17.36 12.85
C LEU A 78 23.10 17.32 14.38
N LYS A 79 23.56 16.25 15.02
CA LYS A 79 23.63 16.08 16.47
C LYS A 79 25.06 16.32 16.97
N GLU A 80 25.32 16.05 18.24
CA GLU A 80 26.63 16.29 18.86
C GLU A 80 27.74 15.40 18.28
N SER A 81 27.45 14.13 17.97
CA SER A 81 28.44 13.13 17.54
C SER A 81 28.03 12.35 16.29
N PHE A 82 26.90 12.70 15.67
CA PHE A 82 26.40 12.06 14.46
C PHE A 82 25.48 13.00 13.67
N LEU A 83 25.25 12.64 12.41
CA LEU A 83 24.18 13.20 11.58
C LEU A 83 23.12 12.13 11.37
N GLU A 84 21.87 12.44 11.66
CA GLU A 84 20.72 11.55 11.46
C GLU A 84 19.96 11.94 10.20
N VAL A 85 19.54 10.95 9.42
CA VAL A 85 18.67 11.10 8.26
C VAL A 85 17.39 10.32 8.47
N ARG A 86 16.26 10.93 8.12
CA ARG A 86 14.95 10.29 8.05
C ARG A 86 14.35 10.54 6.66
N ALA A 87 13.74 9.50 6.09
CA ALA A 87 13.07 9.59 4.81
C ALA A 87 11.67 8.98 4.89
N THR A 88 10.67 9.71 4.42
CA THR A 88 9.28 9.26 4.27
C THR A 88 8.92 9.25 2.79
N VAL A 89 8.43 8.13 2.29
CA VAL A 89 8.00 7.97 0.90
C VAL A 89 6.54 7.54 0.87
N ARG A 90 5.73 8.18 0.00
CA ARG A 90 4.31 7.89 -0.15
C ARG A 90 3.92 7.78 -1.61
N GLY A 91 2.95 6.93 -1.88
CA GLY A 91 2.24 6.92 -3.14
C GLY A 91 1.16 5.86 -3.24
N VAL A 92 0.50 5.81 -4.39
CA VAL A 92 -0.53 4.81 -4.69
C VAL A 92 0.09 3.61 -5.43
N GLY A 93 0.12 2.45 -4.78
CA GLY A 93 0.85 1.29 -5.31
C GLY A 93 0.26 -0.07 -4.95
N ARG A 94 0.66 -1.09 -5.71
CA ARG A 94 0.32 -2.51 -5.47
C ARG A 94 1.24 -3.17 -4.43
N THR A 95 2.40 -2.57 -4.17
CA THR A 95 3.38 -2.96 -3.15
C THR A 95 3.85 -1.72 -2.37
N GLY A 96 4.47 -1.94 -1.21
CA GLY A 96 4.94 -0.87 -0.32
C GLY A 96 6.21 -0.16 -0.80
N TYR A 97 6.52 0.96 -0.13
CA TYR A 97 7.64 1.85 -0.42
C TYR A 97 8.83 1.66 0.55
N GLU A 98 8.89 0.51 1.24
CA GLU A 98 9.93 0.25 2.25
C GLU A 98 11.34 0.39 1.66
N MET A 99 11.52 -0.10 0.43
CA MET A 99 12.83 -0.08 -0.21
C MET A 99 13.21 1.32 -0.69
N GLU A 100 12.24 2.13 -1.12
CA GLU A 100 12.47 3.53 -1.50
C GLU A 100 12.94 4.35 -0.28
N ALA A 101 12.26 4.20 0.86
CA ALA A 101 12.64 4.89 2.10
C ALA A 101 14.03 4.47 2.60
N LEU A 102 14.32 3.16 2.62
CA LEU A 102 15.64 2.65 3.03
C LEU A 102 16.75 3.10 2.07
N THR A 103 16.49 3.08 0.77
CA THR A 103 17.45 3.51 -0.26
C THR A 103 17.75 5.00 -0.13
N ALA A 104 16.74 5.83 0.13
CA ALA A 104 16.91 7.26 0.39
C ALA A 104 17.88 7.53 1.54
N VAL A 105 17.66 6.86 2.69
CA VAL A 105 18.52 6.98 3.87
C VAL A 105 19.95 6.52 3.56
N CYS A 106 20.12 5.36 2.93
CA CYS A 106 21.43 4.84 2.58
C CYS A 106 22.22 5.82 1.69
N VAL A 107 21.59 6.31 0.61
CA VAL A 107 22.27 7.20 -0.33
C VAL A 107 22.54 8.58 0.28
N ALA A 108 21.63 9.11 1.10
CA ALA A 108 21.87 10.33 1.84
C ALA A 108 23.09 10.19 2.78
N LEU A 109 23.18 9.11 3.55
CA LEU A 109 24.32 8.86 4.45
C LEU A 109 25.63 8.62 3.68
N LEU A 110 25.59 7.92 2.55
CA LEU A 110 26.74 7.80 1.64
C LEU A 110 27.17 9.15 1.06
N THR A 111 26.24 10.06 0.82
CA THR A 111 26.53 11.43 0.38
C THR A 111 27.23 12.23 1.47
N VAL A 112 26.79 12.11 2.73
CA VAL A 112 27.51 12.70 3.87
C VAL A 112 28.93 12.14 3.95
N TYR A 113 29.08 10.82 3.80
CA TYR A 113 30.40 10.19 3.78
C TYR A 113 31.28 10.77 2.65
N ASP A 114 30.77 10.83 1.43
CA ASP A 114 31.53 11.36 0.28
C ASP A 114 31.96 12.82 0.49
N MET A 115 31.10 13.64 1.09
CA MET A 115 31.35 15.04 1.35
C MET A 115 32.39 15.28 2.45
N CYS A 116 32.41 14.42 3.47
CA CYS A 116 33.23 14.62 4.67
C CYS A 116 34.49 13.74 4.73
N LYS A 117 34.67 12.73 3.87
CA LYS A 117 35.79 11.76 3.95
C LYS A 117 37.19 12.36 3.87
N GLY A 118 37.33 13.60 3.38
CA GLY A 118 38.61 14.33 3.39
C GLY A 118 38.97 14.95 4.75
N ILE A 119 37.99 15.09 5.64
CA ILE A 119 38.13 15.60 7.02
C ILE A 119 38.09 14.43 8.01
N ASP A 120 37.24 13.44 7.75
CA ASP A 120 37.04 12.29 8.63
C ASP A 120 36.84 11.01 7.84
N ASP A 121 37.84 10.15 7.84
CA ASP A 121 37.84 8.85 7.18
C ASP A 121 37.28 7.72 8.06
N SER A 122 37.04 7.99 9.34
CA SER A 122 36.62 7.01 10.35
C SER A 122 35.11 6.95 10.58
N MET A 123 34.34 7.70 9.77
CA MET A 123 32.88 7.75 9.87
C MET A 123 32.25 6.36 9.74
N VAL A 124 31.18 6.12 10.50
CA VAL A 124 30.44 4.84 10.48
C VAL A 124 28.97 5.09 10.24
N ILE A 125 28.42 4.50 9.19
CA ILE A 125 26.97 4.45 8.92
C ILE A 125 26.36 3.34 9.79
N GLU A 126 25.34 3.67 10.57
CA GLU A 126 24.69 2.74 11.50
C GLU A 126 23.19 3.02 11.65
N GLU A 127 22.49 2.06 12.27
CA GLU A 127 21.06 2.12 12.59
C GLU A 127 20.12 2.43 11.42
N VAL A 128 20.49 2.04 10.19
CA VAL A 128 19.59 2.12 9.04
C VAL A 128 18.46 1.10 9.22
N LYS A 129 17.23 1.59 9.40
CA LYS A 129 16.06 0.74 9.66
C LYS A 129 14.76 1.40 9.22
N LEU A 130 13.76 0.57 8.95
CA LEU A 130 12.39 1.00 8.78
C LEU A 130 11.79 1.33 10.16
N THR A 131 11.09 2.47 10.26
CA THR A 131 10.45 2.94 11.50
C THR A 131 8.93 2.89 11.44
N GLU A 132 8.35 3.06 10.25
CA GLU A 132 6.91 3.02 10.06
C GLU A 132 6.61 2.50 8.64
N LYS A 133 5.48 1.80 8.49
CA LYS A 133 4.86 1.58 7.18
C LYS A 133 3.35 1.53 7.27
N THR A 134 2.69 2.10 6.26
CA THR A 134 1.25 2.07 6.11
C THR A 134 0.79 1.72 4.69
N GLY A 135 -0.47 1.34 4.55
CA GLY A 135 -1.11 0.84 3.34
C GLY A 135 -1.01 -0.67 3.10
N GLY A 136 -1.73 -1.14 2.08
CA GLY A 136 -1.83 -2.56 1.70
C GLY A 136 -2.81 -3.39 2.54
N ARG A 137 -3.06 -4.64 2.10
CA ARG A 137 -4.04 -5.55 2.71
C ARG A 137 -3.92 -5.69 4.24
N SER A 138 -2.72 -5.61 4.79
CA SER A 138 -2.49 -5.72 6.23
C SER A 138 -3.11 -4.60 7.07
N GLN A 139 -3.47 -3.47 6.47
CA GLN A 139 -4.08 -2.35 7.19
C GLN A 139 -5.59 -2.21 6.97
N TRP A 140 -6.09 -2.78 5.88
CA TRP A 140 -7.52 -2.76 5.54
C TRP A 140 -8.21 -4.11 5.79
N GLY A 141 -7.46 -5.11 6.26
CA GLY A 141 -7.91 -6.47 6.52
C GLY A 141 -8.84 -6.57 7.73
N THR A 142 -10.00 -5.93 7.66
CA THR A 142 -11.14 -6.33 8.47
C THR A 142 -11.69 -7.61 7.86
N THR A 143 -11.45 -8.74 8.50
CA THR A 143 -12.21 -9.96 8.23
C THR A 143 -13.71 -9.65 8.29
N LEU A 144 -14.56 -10.38 7.57
CA LEU A 144 -16.02 -10.36 7.77
C LEU A 144 -16.45 -11.07 9.07
N LYS A 145 -15.54 -11.25 10.04
CA LYS A 145 -15.82 -11.88 11.33
C LYS A 145 -16.96 -11.16 12.05
N GLY A 146 -17.98 -11.93 12.42
CA GLY A 146 -19.17 -11.41 13.09
C GLY A 146 -20.18 -10.71 12.16
N LYS A 147 -19.91 -10.64 10.85
CA LYS A 147 -20.88 -10.17 9.85
C LYS A 147 -21.70 -11.34 9.35
N ARG A 148 -23.02 -11.17 9.34
CA ARG A 148 -23.99 -12.14 8.82
C ARG A 148 -24.23 -11.86 7.35
N VAL A 149 -23.97 -12.83 6.49
CA VAL A 149 -24.04 -12.69 5.04
C VAL A 149 -25.07 -13.68 4.52
N PHE A 150 -26.06 -13.17 3.79
CA PHE A 150 -27.01 -14.01 3.05
C PHE A 150 -26.59 -14.04 1.58
N VAL A 151 -26.58 -15.23 0.98
CA VAL A 151 -26.18 -15.45 -0.41
C VAL A 151 -27.38 -15.92 -1.22
N ASP A 152 -27.85 -15.08 -2.14
CA ASP A 152 -28.94 -15.41 -3.06
C ASP A 152 -28.44 -15.50 -4.51
N THR A 153 -28.02 -16.69 -4.92
CA THR A 153 -27.45 -16.95 -6.24
C THR A 153 -27.86 -18.35 -6.74
N GLU A 154 -27.63 -18.61 -8.01
CA GLU A 154 -27.77 -19.93 -8.62
C GLU A 154 -26.72 -20.94 -8.10
N THR A 155 -27.05 -22.23 -8.16
CA THR A 155 -26.28 -23.31 -7.50
C THR A 155 -24.82 -23.38 -7.94
N SER A 156 -24.50 -23.06 -9.19
CA SER A 156 -23.15 -23.09 -9.75
C SER A 156 -22.19 -22.11 -9.05
N LEU A 157 -22.65 -20.89 -8.78
CA LEU A 157 -21.83 -19.84 -8.17
C LEU A 157 -21.88 -19.85 -6.63
N ARG A 158 -22.89 -20.48 -6.04
CA ARG A 158 -23.11 -20.46 -4.59
C ARG A 158 -21.89 -20.97 -3.82
N LYS A 159 -21.37 -22.13 -4.20
CA LYS A 159 -20.21 -22.74 -3.53
C LYS A 159 -18.98 -21.85 -3.59
N LEU A 160 -18.70 -21.24 -4.74
CA LEU A 160 -17.57 -20.33 -4.93
C LEU A 160 -17.66 -19.12 -3.99
N ILE A 161 -18.85 -18.50 -3.90
CA ILE A 161 -19.10 -17.35 -3.02
C ILE A 161 -18.94 -17.76 -1.55
N GLU A 162 -19.54 -18.89 -1.15
CA GLU A 162 -19.45 -19.40 0.22
C GLU A 162 -18.00 -19.71 0.63
N ASP A 163 -17.20 -20.32 -0.26
CA ASP A 163 -15.78 -20.61 -0.01
C ASP A 163 -14.97 -19.32 0.27
N HIS A 164 -15.23 -18.24 -0.48
CA HIS A 164 -14.60 -16.94 -0.21
C HIS A 164 -15.05 -16.33 1.11
N LEU A 165 -16.36 -16.36 1.39
CA LEU A 165 -16.93 -15.85 2.64
C LEU A 165 -16.38 -16.57 3.87
N LEU A 166 -16.19 -17.89 3.80
CA LEU A 166 -15.58 -18.69 4.86
C LEU A 166 -14.13 -18.27 5.11
N ARG A 167 -13.33 -18.03 4.07
CA ARG A 167 -11.95 -17.49 4.21
C ARG A 167 -11.95 -16.13 4.89
N LEU A 168 -12.95 -15.30 4.61
CA LEU A 168 -13.15 -13.99 5.24
C LEU A 168 -13.77 -14.09 6.65
N LYS A 169 -14.08 -15.29 7.15
CA LYS A 169 -14.69 -15.57 8.47
C LYS A 169 -16.10 -14.99 8.64
N ALA A 170 -16.84 -14.83 7.55
CA ALA A 170 -18.25 -14.43 7.59
C ALA A 170 -19.15 -15.52 8.21
N HIS A 171 -20.26 -15.12 8.83
CA HIS A 171 -21.33 -16.05 9.21
C HIS A 171 -22.35 -16.12 8.06
N ILE A 172 -22.37 -17.25 7.34
CA ILE A 172 -23.25 -17.45 6.18
C ILE A 172 -24.62 -17.93 6.69
N LEU A 173 -25.68 -17.21 6.34
CA LEU A 173 -27.05 -17.53 6.75
C LEU A 173 -27.67 -18.58 5.82
N ALA A 174 -28.45 -19.50 6.40
CA ALA A 174 -29.13 -20.56 5.64
C ALA A 174 -30.48 -20.08 5.09
N ASP A 175 -31.19 -19.23 5.85
CA ASP A 175 -32.51 -18.72 5.49
C ASP A 175 -32.48 -17.21 5.20
N SER A 176 -33.17 -16.81 4.13
CA SER A 176 -33.45 -15.42 3.74
C SER A 176 -34.22 -14.63 4.80
N GLN A 177 -34.95 -15.30 5.71
CA GLN A 177 -35.69 -14.65 6.79
C GLN A 177 -34.81 -14.24 7.98
N GLU A 178 -33.58 -14.76 8.05
CA GLU A 178 -32.63 -14.36 9.08
C GLU A 178 -32.11 -12.93 8.81
N LYS A 179 -31.92 -12.16 9.88
CA LYS A 179 -31.44 -10.77 9.76
C LYS A 179 -29.98 -10.75 9.28
N ALA A 180 -29.77 -10.50 7.99
CA ALA A 180 -28.45 -10.32 7.40
C ALA A 180 -27.86 -8.92 7.69
N ASP A 181 -26.54 -8.80 7.59
CA ASP A 181 -25.85 -7.51 7.52
C ASP A 181 -25.48 -7.19 6.05
N ILE A 182 -25.19 -8.23 5.25
CA ILE A 182 -24.83 -8.15 3.83
C ILE A 182 -25.68 -9.14 3.03
N LEU A 183 -26.25 -8.70 1.92
CA LEU A 183 -26.81 -9.56 0.87
C LEU A 183 -25.83 -9.63 -0.30
N ILE A 184 -25.42 -10.83 -0.69
CA ILE A 184 -24.67 -11.07 -1.93
C ILE A 184 -25.59 -11.81 -2.89
N THR A 185 -25.85 -11.24 -4.06
CA THR A 185 -26.72 -11.86 -5.06
C THR A 185 -26.14 -11.77 -6.45
N THR A 186 -26.50 -12.71 -7.32
CA THR A 186 -26.27 -12.61 -8.77
C THR A 186 -27.57 -12.42 -9.54
N ARG A 187 -28.70 -12.28 -8.83
CA ARG A 187 -30.00 -12.00 -9.42
C ARG A 187 -30.10 -10.52 -9.74
N GLU A 188 -30.81 -10.23 -10.82
CA GLU A 188 -31.13 -8.86 -11.16
C GLU A 188 -32.16 -8.32 -10.16
N ILE A 189 -31.72 -7.38 -9.33
CA ILE A 189 -32.56 -6.69 -8.36
C ILE A 189 -32.46 -5.19 -8.55
N LYS A 190 -33.54 -4.48 -8.21
CA LYS A 190 -33.56 -3.02 -8.12
C LYS A 190 -33.12 -2.62 -6.72
N LEU A 191 -31.98 -1.93 -6.63
CA LEU A 191 -31.49 -1.36 -5.38
C LEU A 191 -32.32 -0.12 -5.02
N ASP A 192 -32.51 0.11 -3.72
CA ASP A 192 -33.18 1.30 -3.20
C ASP A 192 -32.26 2.53 -3.27
N GLU A 193 -30.96 2.29 -3.08
CA GLU A 193 -29.88 3.28 -3.14
C GLU A 193 -28.67 2.63 -3.80
N GLU A 194 -28.00 3.33 -4.72
CA GLU A 194 -26.80 2.86 -5.41
C GLU A 194 -25.57 3.66 -4.98
N PHE A 195 -24.46 2.95 -4.77
CA PHE A 195 -23.18 3.52 -4.34
C PHE A 195 -22.27 3.72 -5.55
N PHE A 196 -22.70 4.57 -6.50
CA PHE A 196 -22.04 4.77 -7.79
C PHE A 196 -20.52 4.99 -7.70
N GLY A 197 -20.05 5.78 -6.74
CA GLY A 197 -18.61 6.03 -6.58
C GLY A 197 -17.83 4.75 -6.28
N LEU A 198 -18.38 3.87 -5.43
CA LEU A 198 -17.76 2.59 -5.09
C LEU A 198 -17.88 1.59 -6.24
N GLU A 199 -19.03 1.56 -6.91
CA GLU A 199 -19.23 0.75 -8.12
C GLU A 199 -18.23 1.10 -9.21
N GLN A 200 -17.95 2.39 -9.45
CA GLN A 200 -16.94 2.80 -10.43
C GLN A 200 -15.55 2.27 -10.09
N VAL A 201 -15.15 2.34 -8.81
CA VAL A 201 -13.86 1.80 -8.36
C VAL A 201 -13.79 0.28 -8.56
N VAL A 202 -14.83 -0.44 -8.14
CA VAL A 202 -14.90 -1.90 -8.29
C VAL A 202 -14.89 -2.28 -9.77
N ASN A 203 -15.78 -1.71 -10.57
CA ASN A 203 -15.91 -2.06 -11.98
C ASN A 203 -14.69 -1.65 -12.80
N ALA A 204 -14.09 -0.48 -12.57
CA ALA A 204 -12.85 -0.10 -13.25
C ALA A 204 -11.72 -1.09 -12.95
N THR A 205 -11.63 -1.56 -11.71
CA THR A 205 -10.65 -2.58 -11.33
C THR A 205 -10.94 -3.91 -12.02
N LEU A 206 -12.18 -4.42 -11.92
CA LEU A 206 -12.56 -5.68 -12.56
C LEU A 206 -12.38 -5.64 -14.09
N PHE A 207 -12.76 -4.53 -14.71
CA PHE A 207 -12.58 -4.29 -16.14
C PHE A 207 -11.11 -4.27 -16.54
N SER A 208 -10.23 -3.71 -15.70
CA SER A 208 -8.78 -3.68 -15.98
C SER A 208 -8.14 -5.08 -16.03
N PHE A 209 -8.72 -6.06 -15.33
CA PHE A 209 -8.26 -7.45 -15.35
C PHE A 209 -8.92 -8.28 -16.46
N HIS A 210 -10.23 -8.13 -16.66
CA HIS A 210 -11.00 -8.92 -17.62
C HIS A 210 -12.01 -8.07 -18.43
N PRO A 211 -11.53 -7.23 -19.37
CA PRO A 211 -12.39 -6.29 -20.10
C PRO A 211 -13.39 -6.97 -21.03
N THR A 212 -13.10 -8.20 -21.47
CA THR A 212 -13.99 -8.99 -22.34
C THR A 212 -15.02 -9.81 -21.58
N ARG A 213 -14.89 -9.90 -20.25
CA ARG A 213 -15.79 -10.71 -19.40
C ARG A 213 -16.75 -9.87 -18.57
N LEU A 214 -16.34 -8.69 -18.13
CA LEU A 214 -17.23 -7.77 -17.42
C LEU A 214 -18.21 -7.15 -18.40
N ARG A 215 -19.48 -7.58 -18.39
CA ARG A 215 -20.53 -7.07 -19.30
C ARG A 215 -21.49 -6.12 -18.59
N HIS A 216 -21.94 -6.51 -17.40
CA HIS A 216 -22.98 -5.80 -16.64
C HIS A 216 -22.40 -5.11 -15.41
N GLY A 217 -21.24 -5.55 -14.93
CA GLY A 217 -20.59 -4.98 -13.77
C GLY A 217 -21.14 -5.52 -12.44
N VAL A 218 -20.45 -5.17 -11.38
CA VAL A 218 -20.88 -5.33 -10.00
C VAL A 218 -21.60 -4.06 -9.56
N ARG A 219 -22.81 -4.21 -9.01
CA ARG A 219 -23.57 -3.11 -8.41
C ARG A 219 -23.53 -3.21 -6.89
N LEU A 220 -23.47 -2.07 -6.22
CA LEU A 220 -23.29 -1.95 -4.78
C LEU A 220 -24.28 -0.92 -4.25
N GLY A 221 -24.96 -1.23 -3.14
CA GLY A 221 -25.94 -0.29 -2.61
C GLY A 221 -26.75 -0.84 -1.46
N ARG A 222 -27.98 -0.34 -1.31
CA ARG A 222 -28.95 -0.81 -0.32
C ARG A 222 -30.11 -1.51 -0.98
N TRP A 223 -30.54 -2.64 -0.40
CA TRP A 223 -31.79 -3.32 -0.75
C TRP A 223 -32.53 -3.70 0.52
N ARG A 224 -33.73 -3.16 0.70
CA ARG A 224 -34.53 -3.25 1.93
C ARG A 224 -33.73 -2.88 3.18
N GLY A 225 -32.90 -1.84 3.07
CA GLY A 225 -32.01 -1.34 4.12
C GLY A 225 -30.73 -2.16 4.36
N LEU A 226 -30.58 -3.34 3.75
CA LEU A 226 -29.38 -4.17 3.83
C LEU A 226 -28.32 -3.68 2.85
N PHE A 227 -27.04 -3.73 3.23
CA PHE A 227 -25.97 -3.55 2.25
C PHE A 227 -25.99 -4.71 1.25
N CYS A 228 -26.00 -4.40 -0.03
CA CYS A 228 -26.16 -5.37 -1.09
C CYS A 228 -25.03 -5.28 -2.11
N VAL A 229 -24.51 -6.45 -2.47
CA VAL A 229 -23.56 -6.67 -3.57
C VAL A 229 -24.26 -7.50 -4.63
N VAL A 230 -24.51 -6.90 -5.79
CA VAL A 230 -25.05 -7.59 -6.97
C VAL A 230 -23.87 -7.92 -7.89
N LEU A 231 -23.47 -9.19 -7.91
CA LEU A 231 -22.38 -9.70 -8.72
C LEU A 231 -22.85 -10.12 -10.11
N GLU A 232 -22.02 -9.88 -11.13
CA GLU A 232 -22.23 -10.44 -12.46
C GLU A 232 -22.07 -11.97 -12.43
N LYS A 233 -22.90 -12.68 -13.22
CA LYS A 233 -22.90 -14.14 -13.33
C LYS A 233 -21.72 -14.67 -14.16
N ASP A 234 -20.49 -14.44 -13.70
CA ASP A 234 -19.26 -15.00 -14.26
C ASP A 234 -18.31 -15.40 -13.13
N GLU A 235 -17.85 -16.66 -13.15
CA GLU A 235 -16.99 -17.23 -12.10
C GLU A 235 -15.69 -16.45 -11.89
N LEU A 236 -15.07 -15.94 -12.96
CA LEU A 236 -13.83 -15.16 -12.85
C LEU A 236 -14.09 -13.79 -12.25
N ILE A 237 -15.20 -13.15 -12.61
CA ILE A 237 -15.58 -11.86 -12.03
C ILE A 237 -15.89 -12.00 -10.53
N VAL A 238 -16.58 -13.08 -10.13
CA VAL A 238 -16.85 -13.37 -8.71
C VAL A 238 -15.54 -13.58 -7.95
N ASP A 239 -14.64 -14.44 -8.44
CA ASP A 239 -13.36 -14.72 -7.79
C ASP A 239 -12.50 -13.45 -7.66
N LEU A 240 -12.45 -12.66 -8.73
CA LEU A 240 -11.70 -11.41 -8.75
C LEU A 240 -12.28 -10.35 -7.81
N PHE A 241 -13.61 -10.27 -7.70
CA PHE A 241 -14.27 -9.38 -6.74
C PHE A 241 -13.85 -9.72 -5.31
N PHE A 242 -13.96 -10.99 -4.89
CA PHE A 242 -13.63 -11.37 -3.52
C PHE A 242 -12.14 -11.22 -3.21
N THR A 243 -11.26 -11.56 -4.15
CA THR A 243 -9.81 -11.42 -3.96
C THR A 243 -9.34 -9.96 -3.92
N SER A 244 -10.04 -9.06 -4.60
CA SER A 244 -9.69 -7.63 -4.63
C SER A 244 -10.36 -6.82 -3.51
N PHE A 245 -11.61 -7.15 -3.19
CA PHE A 245 -12.50 -6.31 -2.38
C PHE A 245 -13.12 -6.98 -1.16
N GLY A 246 -13.06 -8.32 -1.04
CA GLY A 246 -13.76 -9.05 0.01
C GLY A 246 -13.42 -8.60 1.44
N GLU A 247 -12.16 -8.27 1.70
CA GLU A 247 -11.69 -7.75 3.01
C GLU A 247 -12.17 -6.31 3.28
N LEU A 248 -12.46 -5.53 2.22
CA LEU A 248 -12.91 -4.14 2.33
C LEU A 248 -14.40 -4.02 2.61
N MET A 249 -15.18 -5.07 2.31
CA MET A 249 -16.63 -5.07 2.44
C MET A 249 -17.13 -4.71 3.85
N ALA A 250 -16.39 -5.09 4.90
CA ALA A 250 -16.76 -4.74 6.27
C ALA A 250 -16.75 -3.22 6.51
N GLY A 251 -15.81 -2.50 5.89
CA GLY A 251 -15.68 -1.04 5.97
C GLY A 251 -16.72 -0.29 5.14
N TRP A 252 -17.43 -0.96 4.24
CA TRP A 252 -18.52 -0.37 3.45
C TRP A 252 -19.88 -0.44 4.16
N LEU A 253 -19.95 -1.13 5.31
CA LEU A 253 -21.17 -1.25 6.10
C LEU A 253 -21.46 -0.01 6.95
N SER A 254 -20.41 0.72 7.35
CA SER A 254 -20.46 1.96 8.14
C SER A 254 -20.81 3.15 7.28
#